data_AF-A0AB35R5G0-F1
#
_entry.id   AF-A0AB35R5G0-F1
#
_cell.length_a   1.000
_cell.length_b   1.000
_cell.length_c   1.000
_cell.angle_alpha   90.00
_cell.angle_beta   90.00
_cell.angle_gamma   90.00
#
_symmetry.space_group_name_H-M   'P 1'
#
loop_
_entity.id
_entity.type
_entity.pdbx_description
1 polymer ?
#
loop_
_entity_poly.entity_id
_entity_poly.type
_entity_poly.pdbx_seq_one_letter_code
_entity_poly.pdbx_strand_id
1 'polypeptide(L)'
;MSLLSGLLDGLPPPAAASRPNLTKSTADRPLLTLIERGSRQTTPARTYTHAAKATPEWRHARDQYISHVMACRNCSMPTGRHCPAGADLRITYDQTPMEIHQ
;
A
#
# COMPACT_ATOMS: atom_id res chain seq x y z
N MET A 1 -4.04 35.52 19.51
CA MET A 1 -5.46 35.16 19.28
C MET A 1 -5.47 33.73 18.72
N SER A 2 -5.76 32.75 19.56
CA SER A 2 -5.57 31.32 19.25
C SER A 2 -6.83 30.75 18.58
N LEU A 3 -6.70 30.10 17.43
CA LEU A 3 -7.81 29.58 16.59
C LEU A 3 -8.35 28.21 17.04
N LEU A 4 -7.94 27.70 18.20
CA LEU A 4 -8.21 26.33 18.63
C LEU A 4 -9.37 26.19 19.64
N SER A 5 -9.94 27.29 20.14
CA SER A 5 -10.97 27.22 21.20
C SER A 5 -12.35 26.74 20.74
N GLY A 6 -12.63 26.69 19.43
CA GLY A 6 -13.96 26.33 18.92
C GLY A 6 -14.18 24.84 18.61
N LEU A 7 -13.16 23.98 18.77
CA LEU A 7 -13.27 22.58 18.34
C LEU A 7 -13.96 21.66 19.37
N LEU A 8 -14.05 22.08 20.64
CA LEU A 8 -14.64 21.24 21.70
C LEU A 8 -16.13 21.50 21.95
N ASP A 9 -16.69 22.61 21.46
CA ASP A 9 -18.09 22.96 21.69
C ASP A 9 -19.08 22.17 20.80
N GLY A 10 -18.57 21.38 19.87
CA GLY A 10 -19.37 20.65 18.87
C GLY A 10 -19.53 19.14 19.13
N LEU A 11 -19.08 18.59 20.26
CA LEU A 11 -19.22 17.16 20.52
C LEU A 11 -20.64 16.85 21.03
N PRO A 12 -21.43 16.04 20.29
CA PRO A 12 -22.75 15.63 20.77
C PRO A 12 -22.58 14.74 22.01
N PRO A 13 -23.54 14.80 22.97
CA PRO A 13 -23.47 13.98 24.15
C PRO A 13 -23.47 12.49 23.78
N PRO A 14 -22.79 11.63 24.55
CA PRO A 14 -22.76 10.21 24.28
C PRO A 14 -24.19 9.67 24.30
N ALA A 15 -24.63 9.18 23.14
CA ALA A 15 -25.95 8.59 22.98
C ALA A 15 -26.11 7.44 24.00
N ALA A 16 -27.08 7.62 24.91
CA ALA A 16 -27.57 6.54 25.75
C ALA A 16 -27.95 5.36 24.87
N ALA A 17 -27.46 4.17 25.23
CA ALA A 17 -27.65 2.92 24.51
C ALA A 17 -29.14 2.65 24.25
N SER A 18 -29.61 3.04 23.06
CA SER A 18 -30.88 2.59 22.51
C SER A 18 -30.60 1.31 21.73
N ARG A 19 -31.21 0.21 22.19
CA ARG A 19 -31.19 -1.09 21.52
C ARG A 19 -31.63 -0.90 20.06
N PRO A 20 -30.86 -1.35 19.06
CA PRO A 20 -31.30 -1.24 17.68
C PRO A 20 -32.50 -2.18 17.46
N ASN A 21 -33.63 -1.58 17.08
CA ASN A 21 -34.79 -2.29 16.57
C ASN A 21 -34.43 -2.90 15.21
N LEU A 22 -34.52 -4.22 15.12
CA LEU A 22 -34.26 -5.02 13.94
C LEU A 22 -35.39 -4.81 12.92
N THR A 23 -35.30 -3.76 12.11
CA THR A 23 -35.92 -3.74 10.78
C THR A 23 -35.22 -2.69 9.92
N LYS A 24 -34.79 -3.11 8.73
CA LYS A 24 -34.18 -2.31 7.64
C LYS A 24 -32.65 -2.26 7.65
N SER A 25 -32.02 -3.41 7.41
CA SER A 25 -30.59 -3.49 7.12
C SER A 25 -30.33 -3.38 5.61
N THR A 26 -29.63 -2.31 5.25
CA THR A 26 -28.50 -2.27 4.29
C THR A 26 -28.72 -2.83 2.88
N ALA A 27 -29.30 -2.01 2.01
CA ALA A 27 -28.97 -2.07 0.59
C ALA A 27 -27.68 -1.28 0.35
N ASP A 28 -26.72 -1.92 -0.31
CA ASP A 28 -25.64 -1.30 -1.09
C ASP A 28 -24.40 -0.79 -0.33
N ARG A 29 -23.79 -1.63 0.50
CA ARG A 29 -22.35 -1.53 0.76
C ARG A 29 -21.67 -2.72 0.11
N PRO A 30 -20.84 -2.55 -0.94
CA PRO A 30 -20.14 -3.67 -1.55
C PRO A 30 -19.22 -4.30 -0.50
N LEU A 31 -19.61 -5.47 -0.02
CA LEU A 31 -18.85 -6.24 0.95
C LEU A 31 -17.73 -6.94 0.17
N LEU A 32 -16.51 -6.45 0.31
CA LEU A 32 -15.32 -7.10 -0.25
C LEU A 32 -15.24 -8.52 0.31
N THR A 33 -15.44 -9.51 -0.55
CA THR A 33 -15.38 -10.93 -0.21
C THR A 33 -13.96 -11.43 -0.47
N LEU A 34 -13.34 -12.02 0.55
CA LEU A 34 -12.04 -12.69 0.40
C LEU A 34 -12.27 -13.98 -0.39
N ILE A 35 -11.85 -14.00 -1.65
CA ILE A 35 -11.86 -15.23 -2.46
C ILE A 35 -10.59 -16.01 -2.08
N GLU A 36 -10.77 -17.15 -1.41
CA GLU A 36 -9.67 -18.08 -1.15
C GLU A 36 -9.20 -18.67 -2.48
N ARG A 37 -8.02 -18.21 -2.95
CA ARG A 37 -7.40 -18.74 -4.16
C ARG A 37 -6.97 -20.17 -3.85
N GLY A 38 -7.66 -21.14 -4.45
CA GLY A 38 -7.45 -22.56 -4.23
C GLY A 38 -5.96 -22.93 -4.13
N SER A 39 -5.61 -23.49 -2.98
CA SER A 39 -4.36 -24.16 -2.69
C SER A 39 -4.01 -25.16 -3.79
N ARG A 40 -3.08 -24.78 -4.69
CA ARG A 40 -2.11 -25.64 -5.38
C ARG A 40 -1.32 -24.84 -6.42
N GLN A 41 -0.54 -23.89 -5.92
CA GLN A 41 0.73 -23.60 -6.56
C GLN A 41 1.76 -23.73 -5.45
N THR A 42 2.48 -24.86 -5.46
CA THR A 42 3.74 -24.98 -4.71
C THR A 42 4.74 -24.07 -5.40
N THR A 43 4.54 -22.76 -5.30
CA THR A 43 5.65 -21.83 -5.36
C THR A 43 6.55 -22.22 -4.19
N PRO A 44 7.87 -22.42 -4.39
CA PRO A 44 8.78 -22.59 -3.27
C PRO A 44 8.47 -21.47 -2.29
N ALA A 45 8.46 -21.78 -0.99
CA ALA A 45 8.24 -20.80 0.06
C ALA A 45 9.24 -19.67 -0.18
N ARG A 46 8.80 -18.65 -0.92
CA ARG A 46 9.58 -17.47 -1.22
C ARG A 46 9.56 -16.83 0.15
N THR A 47 10.65 -17.01 0.89
CA THR A 47 10.86 -16.33 2.16
C THR A 47 10.47 -14.90 1.87
N TYR A 48 9.33 -14.45 2.38
CA TYR A 48 8.83 -13.12 2.07
C TYR A 48 9.82 -12.19 2.73
N THR A 49 10.82 -11.76 1.96
CA THR A 49 11.85 -10.81 2.34
C THR A 49 11.10 -9.53 2.66
N HIS A 50 10.83 -9.34 3.95
CA HIS A 50 10.01 -8.24 4.42
C HIS A 50 10.75 -6.95 4.05
N ALA A 51 10.09 -5.96 3.46
CA ALA A 51 10.73 -4.68 3.16
C ALA A 51 11.37 -4.02 4.41
N ALA A 52 10.90 -4.40 5.60
CA ALA A 52 11.49 -3.99 6.88
C ALA A 52 12.87 -4.62 7.18
N LYS A 53 13.16 -5.80 6.62
CA LYS A 53 14.46 -6.47 6.71
C LYS A 53 15.39 -6.14 5.54
N ALA A 54 14.90 -5.39 4.55
CA ALA A 54 15.67 -5.05 3.38
C ALA A 54 16.83 -4.10 3.72
N THR A 55 17.95 -4.30 3.02
CA THR A 55 19.11 -3.40 3.08
C THR A 55 18.67 -1.95 2.81
N PRO A 56 19.30 -0.95 3.48
CA PRO A 56 19.05 0.46 3.19
C PRO A 56 19.23 0.81 1.71
N GLU A 57 20.22 0.18 1.06
CA GLU A 57 20.57 0.39 -0.35
C GLU A 57 19.44 -0.09 -1.26
N TRP A 58 18.88 -1.27 -0.98
CA TRP A 58 17.73 -1.78 -1.74
C TRP A 58 16.50 -0.88 -1.60
N ARG A 59 16.22 -0.42 -0.38
CA ARG A 59 15.12 0.52 -0.13
C ARG A 59 15.32 1.82 -0.89
N HIS A 60 16.55 2.35 -0.90
CA HIS A 60 16.87 3.55 -1.65
C HIS A 60 16.66 3.38 -3.16
N ALA A 61 17.18 2.30 -3.75
CA ALA A 61 17.00 2.00 -5.18
C ALA A 61 15.52 1.83 -5.54
N ARG A 62 14.74 1.15 -4.70
CA ARG A 62 13.29 1.01 -4.86
C ARG A 62 12.59 2.36 -4.87
N ASP A 63 12.85 3.19 -3.86
CA ASP A 63 12.14 4.45 -3.67
C ASP A 63 12.47 5.43 -4.81
N GLN A 64 13.73 5.44 -5.29
CA GLN A 64 14.11 6.18 -6.51
C GLN A 64 13.31 5.71 -7.74
N TYR A 65 13.30 4.40 -8.02
CA TYR A 65 12.57 3.84 -9.14
C TYR A 65 11.06 4.12 -9.07
N ILE A 66 10.44 3.89 -7.91
CA ILE A 66 9.00 4.11 -7.72
C ILE A 66 8.65 5.60 -7.84
N SER A 67 9.42 6.50 -7.21
CA SER A 67 9.16 7.94 -7.33
C SER A 67 9.25 8.41 -8.79
N HIS A 68 10.23 7.90 -9.55
CA HIS A 68 10.38 8.23 -10.96
C HIS A 68 9.19 7.74 -11.78
N VAL A 69 8.80 6.48 -11.64
CA VAL A 69 7.69 5.91 -12.43
C VAL A 69 6.36 6.59 -12.11
N MET A 70 6.16 7.03 -10.86
CA MET A 70 4.94 7.76 -10.48
C MET A 70 4.92 9.21 -10.97
N ALA A 71 6.09 9.84 -11.16
CA ALA A 71 6.19 11.23 -11.64
C ALA A 71 6.35 11.34 -13.18
N CYS A 72 6.96 10.35 -13.83
CA CYS A 72 7.30 10.40 -15.24
C CYS A 72 6.14 9.92 -16.12
N ARG A 73 5.59 10.83 -16.94
CA ARG A 73 4.51 10.50 -17.90
C ARG A 73 4.92 9.53 -19.00
N ASN A 74 6.21 9.44 -19.31
CA ASN A 74 6.74 8.55 -20.32
C ASN A 74 6.98 7.13 -19.79
N CYS A 75 6.91 6.95 -18.46
CA CYS A 75 6.88 5.65 -17.81
C CYS A 75 5.41 5.23 -17.62
N SER A 76 5.13 3.94 -17.79
CA SER A 76 3.78 3.40 -17.60
C SER A 76 3.82 2.01 -16.99
N MET A 77 3.25 1.89 -15.79
CA MET A 77 2.68 0.62 -15.32
C MET A 77 1.23 0.56 -15.79
N PRO A 78 0.73 -0.53 -16.45
CA PRO A 78 1.11 -1.94 -16.35
C PRO A 78 1.87 -2.53 -17.56
N THR A 79 2.07 -1.75 -18.62
CA THR A 79 2.69 -2.20 -19.87
C THR A 79 4.22 -2.34 -19.79
N GLY A 80 4.85 -1.87 -18.72
CA GLY A 80 6.31 -1.96 -18.55
C GLY A 80 7.09 -1.04 -19.50
N ARG A 81 6.49 0.08 -19.91
CA ARG A 81 7.21 1.11 -20.66
C ARG A 81 8.02 1.96 -19.69
N HIS A 82 9.32 2.08 -19.95
CA HIS A 82 10.22 2.96 -19.21
C HIS A 82 10.87 3.95 -20.17
N CYS A 83 11.06 5.19 -19.71
CA CYS A 83 12.00 6.10 -20.36
C CYS A 83 13.45 5.63 -20.08
N PRO A 84 14.47 6.13 -20.79
CA PRO A 84 15.86 5.71 -20.57
C PRO A 84 16.31 5.79 -19.10
N ALA A 85 16.06 6.92 -18.44
CA ALA A 85 16.37 7.08 -17.02
C ALA A 85 15.59 6.11 -16.12
N GLY A 86 14.32 5.85 -16.43
CA GLY A 86 13.50 4.87 -15.70
C GLY A 86 14.00 3.43 -15.90
N ALA A 87 14.56 3.11 -17.06
CA ALA A 87 15.15 1.81 -17.35
C ALA A 87 16.44 1.61 -16.56
N ASP A 88 17.30 2.63 -16.46
CA ASP A 88 18.51 2.58 -15.63
C ASP A 88 18.19 2.40 -14.15
N LEU A 89 17.17 3.11 -13.65
CA LEU A 89 16.67 2.95 -12.29
C LEU A 89 16.09 1.55 -12.06
N ARG A 90 15.41 0.98 -13.07
CA ARG A 90 14.89 -0.38 -12.99
C ARG A 90 16.01 -1.42 -12.91
N ILE A 91 17.04 -1.29 -13.74
CA ILE A 91 18.23 -2.15 -13.70
C ILE A 91 18.89 -2.06 -12.32
N THR A 92 19.11 -0.85 -11.81
CA THR A 92 19.69 -0.62 -10.49
C THR A 92 18.86 -1.29 -9.38
N TYR A 93 17.54 -1.10 -9.40
CA TYR A 93 16.62 -1.72 -8.45
C TYR A 93 16.67 -3.26 -8.50
N ASP A 94 16.66 -3.85 -9.69
CA ASP A 94 16.65 -5.31 -9.87
C ASP A 94 18.01 -5.95 -9.51
N GLN A 95 19.13 -5.23 -9.67
CA GLN A 95 20.47 -5.69 -9.32
C GLN A 95 20.83 -5.47 -7.86
N THR A 96 20.13 -4.59 -7.15
CA THR A 96 20.39 -4.36 -5.73
C THR A 96 19.85 -5.55 -4.94
N PRO A 97 20.67 -6.24 -4.11
CA PRO A 97 20.18 -7.36 -3.31
C PRO A 97 19.36 -6.86 -2.13
N MET A 98 18.17 -7.46 -1.93
CA MET A 98 17.30 -7.10 -0.80
C MET A 98 17.90 -7.49 0.55
N GLU A 99 18.67 -8.57 0.60
CA GLU A 99 19.35 -9.07 1.80
C GLU A 99 20.82 -9.30 1.48
N ILE A 100 21.70 -9.02 2.45
CA ILE A 100 23.11 -9.41 2.35
C ILE A 100 23.15 -10.90 2.71
N HIS A 101 23.41 -11.74 1.71
CA HIS A 101 23.70 -13.14 1.98
C HIS A 101 25.06 -13.19 2.68
N GLN A 102 25.06 -13.59 3.96
CA GLN A 102 26.27 -13.84 4.73
C GLN A 102 26.80 -15.24 4.48
#